data_AF-A0A6M3JH70-F1
#
_entry.id   AF-A0A6M3JH70-F1
#
_cell.length_a   1.000
_cell.length_b   1.000
_cell.length_c   1.000
_cell.angle_alpha   90.00
_cell.angle_beta   90.00
_cell.angle_gamma   90.00
#
_symmetry.space_group_name_H-M   'P 1'
#
loop_
_entity.id
_entity.type
_entity.pdbx_description
1 polymer ?
#
loop_
_entity_poly.entity_id
_entity_poly.type
_entity_poly.pdbx_seq_one_letter_code
_entity_poly.pdbx_strand_id
1 'polypeptide(L)' 'MQREISNELSITTFLHCRRCIEEKPENISSRDYAQFEVGYTKIGLQIWCKRHNINIIHIDFENLKHPANLSSKDDERVLH' A
#
# COMPACT_ATOMS: atom_id res chain seq x y z
N MET A 1 -0.12 22.97 -10.45
CA MET A 1 0.82 22.84 -9.33
C MET A 1 0.94 21.35 -9.02
N GLN A 2 2.05 20.71 -9.38
CA GLN A 2 2.27 19.30 -9.01
C GLN A 2 2.55 19.23 -7.50
N ARG A 3 1.90 18.30 -6.79
CA ARG A 3 2.17 18.05 -5.38
C ARG A 3 3.49 17.29 -5.28
N GLU A 4 4.36 17.70 -4.36
CA GLU A 4 5.57 16.96 -4.02
C GLU A 4 5.19 15.63 -3.34
N ILE A 5 5.88 14.54 -3.72
CA ILE A 5 5.67 13.21 -3.12
C ILE A 5 6.81 13.00 -2.12
N SER A 6 6.50 13.18 -0.84
CA SER A 6 7.47 12.99 0.25
C SER A 6 7.77 11.50 0.50
N ASN A 7 8.96 11.23 1.04
CA ASN A 7 9.38 9.93 1.60
C ASN A 7 9.01 9.78 3.10
N GLU A 8 8.24 10.71 3.66
CA GLU A 8 7.72 10.65 5.02
C GLU A 8 6.54 9.68 5.17
N LEU A 9 6.49 8.97 6.31
CA LEU A 9 5.39 8.06 6.62
C LEU A 9 4.11 8.85 6.93
N SER A 10 3.18 8.88 5.97
CA SER A 10 1.93 9.67 6.03
C SER A 10 0.65 8.83 5.93
N ILE A 11 0.73 7.51 6.14
CA ILE A 11 -0.42 6.59 6.05
C ILE A 11 -1.44 6.87 7.16
N THR A 12 -2.66 7.24 6.78
CA THR A 12 -3.78 7.50 7.72
C THR A 12 -4.69 6.30 7.94
N THR A 13 -4.76 5.38 6.97
CA THR A 13 -5.60 4.17 7.05
C THR A 13 -4.88 3.01 6.39
N PHE A 14 -4.88 1.86 7.06
CA PHE A 14 -4.31 0.63 6.50
C PHE A 14 -5.37 -0.10 5.70
N LEU A 15 -4.98 -0.57 4.51
CA LEU A 15 -5.86 -1.39 3.68
C LEU A 15 -6.09 -2.73 4.34
N HIS A 16 -7.26 -3.31 4.10
CA HIS A 16 -7.66 -4.65 4.52
C HIS A 16 -8.83 -5.11 3.66
N CYS A 17 -9.03 -6.42 3.54
CA CYS A 17 -10.30 -6.90 2.99
C CYS A 17 -11.41 -6.79 4.04
N ARG A 18 -12.67 -6.89 3.61
CA ARG A 18 -13.83 -6.88 4.50
C ARG A 18 -13.79 -8.00 5.54
N ARG A 19 -13.35 -9.19 5.15
CA ARG A 19 -13.30 -10.34 6.07
C ARG A 19 -12.23 -10.19 7.15
N CYS A 20 -11.12 -9.54 6.81
CA CYS A 20 -10.09 -9.23 7.78
C CYS A 20 -10.64 -8.34 8.90
N ILE A 21 -11.43 -7.32 8.61
CA ILE A 21 -11.93 -6.44 9.68
C ILE A 21 -12.96 -7.14 10.59
N GLU A 22 -13.77 -8.04 10.02
CA GLU A 22 -14.78 -8.81 10.75
C GLU A 22 -14.18 -9.93 11.62
N GLU A 23 -13.09 -10.58 11.17
CA GLU A 23 -12.48 -11.72 11.85
C GLU A 23 -11.27 -11.35 12.73
N LYS A 24 -10.80 -10.09 12.67
CA LYS A 24 -9.61 -9.63 13.39
C LYS A 24 -9.86 -9.61 14.91
N PRO A 25 -8.99 -10.24 15.73
CA PRO A 25 -9.00 -10.07 17.17
C PRO A 25 -8.83 -8.59 17.60
N GLU A 26 -9.48 -8.18 18.68
CA GLU A 26 -9.41 -6.79 19.16
C GLU A 26 -7.98 -6.35 19.53
N ASN A 27 -7.17 -7.28 20.02
CA ASN A 27 -5.80 -7.05 20.49
C ASN A 27 -4.74 -7.00 19.38
N ILE A 28 -5.11 -7.13 18.10
CA ILE A 28 -4.19 -7.10 16.96
C ILE A 28 -4.57 -5.94 16.04
N SER A 29 -3.58 -5.19 15.54
CA SER A 29 -3.86 -4.11 14.58
C SER A 29 -4.24 -4.68 13.20
N SER A 30 -5.01 -3.92 12.40
CA SER A 30 -5.34 -4.36 11.02
C SER A 30 -4.09 -4.55 10.16
N ARG A 31 -3.04 -3.78 10.43
CA ARG A 31 -1.72 -3.90 9.78
C ARG A 31 -1.09 -5.27 10.05
N ASP A 32 -1.15 -5.75 11.29
CA ASP A 32 -0.48 -7.00 11.68
C ASP A 32 -1.33 -8.24 11.38
N TYR A 33 -2.66 -8.11 11.42
CA TYR A 33 -3.56 -9.24 11.17
C TYR A 33 -3.66 -9.61 9.69
N ALA A 34 -3.63 -8.60 8.83
CA ALA A 34 -3.88 -8.75 7.43
C ALA A 34 -2.59 -9.13 6.67
N GLN A 35 -2.72 -10.09 5.75
CA GLN A 35 -1.59 -10.59 4.95
C GLN A 35 -1.85 -10.27 3.49
N PHE A 36 -0.92 -9.55 2.87
CA PHE A 36 -1.10 -9.02 1.52
C PHE A 36 -0.07 -9.51 0.53
N GLU A 37 -0.50 -9.59 -0.72
CA GLU A 37 0.38 -9.49 -1.89
C GLU A 37 0.10 -8.14 -2.54
N VAL A 38 1.17 -7.42 -2.89
CA VAL A 38 1.11 -6.09 -3.51
C VAL A 38 1.99 -6.13 -4.74
N GLY A 39 1.46 -5.73 -5.89
CA GLY A 39 2.23 -5.76 -7.13
C GLY A 39 1.61 -4.99 -8.27
N TYR A 40 2.44 -4.68 -9.26
CA TYR A 40 1.97 -4.14 -10.53
C TYR A 40 1.33 -5.24 -11.38
N THR A 41 0.25 -4.88 -12.04
CA THR A 41 -0.41 -5.65 -13.09
C THR A 41 -0.15 -4.97 -14.43
N LYS A 42 -0.67 -5.54 -15.52
CA LYS A 42 -0.56 -4.92 -16.86
C LYS A 42 -1.18 -3.53 -16.94
N ILE A 43 -2.17 -3.21 -16.10
CA ILE A 43 -2.96 -1.98 -16.17
C ILE A 43 -2.73 -1.03 -14.99
N GLY A 44 -2.13 -1.49 -13.88
CA GLY A 44 -1.93 -0.64 -12.70
C GLY A 44 -1.46 -1.41 -11.47
N LEU A 45 -2.03 -1.13 -10.29
CA LEU A 45 -1.60 -1.72 -9.02
C LEU A 45 -2.70 -2.61 -8.42
N GLN A 46 -2.32 -3.80 -7.96
CA GLN A 46 -3.23 -4.72 -7.28
C GLN A 46 -2.73 -5.04 -5.87
N ILE A 47 -3.70 -5.13 -4.95
CA ILE A 47 -3.50 -5.56 -3.58
C ILE A 47 -4.46 -6.70 -3.30
N TRP A 48 -3.90 -7.85 -2.95
CA TRP A 48 -4.61 -9.10 -2.72
C TRP A 48 -4.50 -9.51 -1.25
N CYS A 49 -5.61 -9.96 -0.66
CA CYS A 49 -5.61 -10.56 0.67
C CYS A 49 -5.27 -12.05 0.55
N LYS A 50 -4.09 -12.45 1.04
CA LYS A 50 -3.65 -13.85 1.04
C LYS A 50 -4.52 -14.72 1.94
N ARG A 51 -4.90 -14.19 3.11
CA ARG A 51 -5.66 -14.92 4.14
C ARG A 51 -7.01 -15.40 3.62
N HIS A 52 -7.73 -14.54 2.92
CA HIS A 52 -9.08 -14.81 2.44
C HIS A 52 -9.17 -15.08 0.95
N ASN A 53 -8.04 -15.00 0.25
CA ASN A 53 -7.93 -15.20 -1.19
C ASN A 53 -8.90 -14.32 -1.99
N ILE A 54 -8.88 -13.01 -1.73
CA ILE A 54 -9.77 -12.03 -2.38
C ILE A 54 -9.05 -10.72 -2.68
N ASN A 55 -9.57 -9.98 -3.67
CA ASN A 55 -9.13 -8.62 -3.97
C ASN A 55 -9.43 -7.68 -2.80
N ILE A 56 -8.45 -6.87 -2.44
CA ILE A 56 -8.65 -5.70 -1.58
C ILE A 56 -8.94 -4.49 -2.48
N ILE A 57 -8.05 -4.26 -3.44
CA ILE A 57 -8.22 -3.24 -4.46
C ILE A 57 -7.41 -3.62 -5.71
N HIS A 58 -7.93 -3.27 -6.88
CA HIS A 58 -7.22 -3.31 -8.15
C HIS A 58 -7.46 -1.98 -8.86
N ILE A 59 -6.41 -1.17 -8.95
CA ILE A 59 -6.47 0.17 -9.53
C ILE A 59 -5.97 0.07 -10.97
N ASP A 60 -6.81 0.46 -11.91
CA ASP A 60 -6.41 0.74 -13.30
C ASP A 60 -5.81 2.15 -13.36
N PHE A 61 -4.63 2.28 -13.96
CA PHE A 61 -3.97 3.57 -14.16
C PHE A 61 -4.33 4.21 -15.51
N GLU A 62 -5.21 3.61 -16.30
CA GLU A 62 -5.71 4.16 -17.56
C GLU A 62 -4.57 4.49 -18.54
N ASN A 63 -3.51 3.66 -18.54
CA ASN A 63 -2.26 3.87 -19.28
C ASN A 63 -1.44 5.10 -18.87
N LEU A 64 -1.75 5.72 -17.73
CA LEU A 64 -0.98 6.82 -17.16
C LEU A 64 0.16 6.31 -16.29
N LYS A 65 1.28 7.03 -16.32
CA LYS A 65 2.38 6.83 -15.39
C LYS A 65 2.22 7.78 -14.21
N HIS A 66 1.93 7.23 -13.03
CA HIS A 66 1.85 8.03 -11.81
C HIS A 66 3.26 8.36 -11.29
N PRO A 67 3.52 9.61 -10.86
CA PRO A 67 4.76 9.95 -10.18
C PRO A 67 4.86 9.17 -8.86
N ALA A 68 6.07 8.69 -8.55
CA ALA A 68 6.36 7.95 -7.33
C ALA A 68 7.70 8.42 -6.76
N ASN A 69 7.77 8.56 -5.44
CA ASN A 69 9.02 8.72 -4.73
C ASN A 69 9.47 7.35 -4.22
N LEU A 70 10.69 6.94 -4.61
CA LEU A 70 11.28 5.66 -4.24
C LEU A 70 12.52 5.83 -3.34
N SER A 71 12.84 7.06 -2.93
CA SER A 71 13.96 7.33 -2.04
C SER A 71 13.67 6.85 -0.62
N SER A 72 14.73 6.45 0.08
CA SER A 72 14.70 6.22 1.52
C SER A 72 15.01 7.51 2.26
N LYS A 73 14.66 7.57 3.56
CA LYS A 73 15.06 8.68 4.44
C LYS A 73 16.57 8.73 4.68
N ASP A 74 17.26 7.60 4.49
CA ASP A 74 18.70 7.49 4.73
C ASP A 74 19.51 7.91 3.50
N ASP A 75 18.90 8.01 2.32
CA ASP A 75 19.58 8.45 1.08
C ASP A 75 20.14 9.87 1.22
N GLU A 76 19.53 10.71 2.07
CA GLU A 76 19.96 12.08 2.36
C GLU A 76 21.18 12.15 3.30
N ARG A 77 21.47 11.06 4.04
CA ARG A 77 22.55 11.02 5.05
C ARG A 77 23.91 10.63 4.50
N VAL A 78 23.99 10.19 3.24
CA VAL A 78 25.25 9.75 2.59
C VAL A 78 25.98 10.93 1.89
N LEU A 79 25.42 12.14 1.96
CA LEU A 79 25.95 13.34 1.30
C LEU A 79 26.77 14.27 2.24
N HIS A 80 27.13 13.81 3.44
CA HIS A 80 27.93 14.56 4.42
C HIS A 80 29.12 13.77 4.93
#